data_AF-A0A0E0C732-F1
#
_entry.id   AF-A0A0E0C732-F1
#
_cell.length_a   1.000
_cell.length_b   1.000
_cell.length_c   1.000
_cell.angle_alpha   90.00
_cell.angle_beta   90.00
_cell.angle_gamma   90.00
#
_symmetry.space_group_name_H-M   'P 1'
#
loop_
_entity.id
_entity.type
_entity.pdbx_description
1 polymer ?
#
loop_
_entity_poly.entity_id
_entity_poly.type
_entity_poly.pdbx_seq_one_letter_code
_entity_poly.pdbx_strand_id
1 'polypeptide(L)'
;MAAAAPLTVGEKRSGVSRAQVWACAVVVPCFIVGAYLAESYGAAAAAASSFFGSVPWRLPLLVSFAVYLSTVSCVRSYVSLYLRPHTPAHVDRAIQSVGFVGVGLALGVVQSIVLVAAGDNRVVMALACVIAVFNVGVIALWAWLIAMYRRRRPEYHLAVASNSTAPDEIILRLMEERI
;
A
#
# COMPACT_ATOMS: atom_id res chain seq x y z
N MET A 1 17.40 31.39 -5.55
CA MET A 1 16.48 30.41 -6.16
C MET A 1 15.73 29.71 -5.03
N ALA A 2 14.52 30.15 -4.70
CA ALA A 2 13.72 29.54 -3.63
C ALA A 2 13.18 28.19 -4.12
N ALA A 3 13.51 27.10 -3.43
CA ALA A 3 12.99 25.78 -3.73
C ALA A 3 11.46 25.78 -3.55
N ALA A 4 10.73 25.45 -4.61
CA ALA A 4 9.27 25.36 -4.56
C ALA A 4 8.85 24.38 -3.46
N ALA A 5 7.91 24.80 -2.61
CA ALA A 5 7.40 24.00 -1.52
C ALA A 5 6.91 22.63 -2.05
N PRO A 6 7.26 21.51 -1.39
CA PRO A 6 6.89 20.19 -1.86
C PRO A 6 5.37 20.05 -1.85
N LEU A 7 4.78 20.02 -3.05
CA LEU A 7 3.34 19.80 -3.28
C LEU A 7 2.85 18.62 -2.45
N THR A 8 1.87 18.88 -1.58
CA THR A 8 1.26 17.84 -0.77
C THR A 8 0.32 17.00 -1.63
N VAL A 9 0.10 15.73 -1.24
CA VAL A 9 -0.84 14.84 -1.97
C VAL A 9 -2.27 15.44 -1.99
N GLY A 10 -2.60 16.28 -1.02
CA GLY A 10 -3.86 17.04 -0.96
C GLY A 10 -4.02 18.01 -2.12
N GLU A 11 -3.01 18.85 -2.39
CA GLU A 11 -3.04 19.84 -3.48
C GLU A 11 -3.04 19.18 -4.86
N LYS A 12 -2.31 18.07 -5.03
CA LYS A 12 -2.24 17.36 -6.32
C LYS A 12 -3.50 16.54 -6.66
N ARG A 13 -4.34 16.22 -5.67
CA ARG A 13 -5.61 15.47 -5.84
C ARG A 13 -6.83 16.29 -5.43
N SER A 14 -6.76 17.62 -5.50
CA SER A 14 -7.86 18.52 -5.14
C SER A 14 -9.15 18.24 -5.93
N GLY A 15 -9.05 17.70 -7.15
CA GLY A 15 -10.20 17.27 -7.96
C GLY A 15 -10.70 15.84 -7.76
N VAL A 16 -10.06 15.01 -6.92
CA VAL A 16 -10.43 13.60 -6.75
C VAL A 16 -11.25 13.41 -5.49
N SER A 17 -12.51 13.00 -5.66
CA SER A 17 -13.42 12.77 -4.53
C SER A 17 -12.87 11.68 -3.60
N ARG A 18 -13.07 11.85 -2.30
CA ARG A 18 -12.65 10.85 -1.30
C ARG A 18 -13.30 9.48 -1.57
N ALA A 19 -14.55 9.48 -2.04
CA ALA A 19 -15.28 8.28 -2.44
C ALA A 19 -14.58 7.55 -3.61
N GLN A 20 -14.07 8.27 -4.60
CA GLN A 20 -13.32 7.68 -5.72
C GLN A 20 -12.00 7.05 -5.25
N VAL A 21 -11.28 7.67 -4.32
CA VAL A 21 -10.04 7.07 -3.77
C VAL A 21 -10.36 5.79 -3.00
N TRP A 22 -11.45 5.77 -2.23
CA TRP A 22 -11.94 4.56 -1.55
C TRP A 22 -12.38 3.47 -2.51
N ALA A 23 -13.11 3.82 -3.57
CA ALA A 23 -13.51 2.87 -4.59
C ALA A 23 -12.28 2.25 -5.26
N CYS A 24 -11.28 3.05 -5.66
CA CYS A 24 -10.03 2.51 -6.21
C CYS A 24 -9.26 1.64 -5.21
N ALA A 25 -9.26 2.01 -3.93
CA ALA A 25 -8.57 1.27 -2.88
C ALA A 25 -9.14 -0.14 -2.65
N VAL A 26 -10.42 -0.35 -2.96
CA VAL A 26 -11.09 -1.66 -2.83
C VAL A 26 -11.09 -2.39 -4.18
N VAL A 27 -11.47 -1.70 -5.25
CA VAL A 27 -11.65 -2.30 -6.57
C VAL A 27 -10.32 -2.78 -7.15
N VAL A 28 -9.23 -2.00 -7.05
CA VAL A 28 -7.97 -2.37 -7.70
C VAL A 28 -7.35 -3.64 -7.08
N PRO A 29 -7.20 -3.78 -5.75
CA PRO A 29 -6.70 -5.02 -5.16
C PRO A 29 -7.60 -6.23 -5.48
N CYS A 30 -8.93 -6.08 -5.40
CA CYS A 30 -9.88 -7.14 -5.70
C CYS A 30 -9.82 -7.56 -7.17
N PHE A 31 -9.71 -6.59 -8.09
CA PHE A 31 -9.59 -6.86 -9.51
C PHE A 31 -8.30 -7.61 -9.84
N ILE A 32 -7.17 -7.21 -9.23
CA ILE A 32 -5.89 -7.91 -9.39
C ILE A 32 -6.04 -9.37 -8.94
N VAL A 33 -6.49 -9.61 -7.70
CA VAL A 33 -6.65 -10.98 -7.18
C VAL A 33 -7.64 -11.78 -8.04
N GLY A 34 -8.78 -11.18 -8.40
CA GLY A 34 -9.80 -11.81 -9.23
C GLY A 34 -9.31 -12.20 -10.61
N ALA A 35 -8.56 -11.34 -11.29
CA ALA A 35 -8.01 -11.62 -12.62
C ALA A 35 -7.04 -12.81 -12.58
N TYR A 36 -6.08 -12.81 -11.65
CA TYR A 36 -5.12 -13.92 -11.53
C TYR A 36 -5.77 -15.23 -11.06
N LEU A 37 -6.79 -15.16 -10.20
CA LEU A 37 -7.56 -16.34 -9.83
C LEU A 37 -8.37 -16.88 -11.02
N ALA A 38 -9.00 -16.01 -11.81
CA ALA A 38 -9.74 -16.41 -13.01
C ALA A 38 -8.81 -17.05 -14.05
N GLU A 39 -7.61 -16.51 -14.25
CA GLU A 39 -6.57 -17.12 -15.10
C GLU A 39 -6.16 -18.50 -14.56
N SER A 40 -5.92 -18.61 -13.25
CA SER A 40 -5.54 -19.89 -12.63
C SER A 40 -6.63 -20.95 -12.75
N TYR A 41 -7.90 -20.55 -12.59
CA TYR A 41 -9.05 -21.44 -12.67
C TYR A 41 -9.34 -21.83 -14.12
N GLY A 42 -9.29 -20.88 -15.05
CA GLY A 42 -9.43 -21.14 -16.49
C GLY A 42 -8.34 -22.09 -17.00
N ALA A 43 -7.11 -21.92 -16.52
CA ALA A 43 -6.02 -22.81 -16.87
C ALA A 43 -6.15 -24.20 -16.21
N ALA A 44 -6.68 -24.29 -15.00
CA ALA A 44 -6.96 -25.57 -14.34
C ALA A 44 -8.12 -26.33 -15.01
N ALA A 45 -9.11 -25.63 -15.56
CA ALA A 45 -10.28 -26.22 -16.22
C ALA A 45 -10.03 -26.62 -17.69
N ALA A 46 -9.06 -26.01 -18.38
CA ALA A 46 -8.70 -26.32 -19.76
C ALA A 46 -7.52 -27.33 -19.85
N ALA A 47 -7.07 -27.66 -21.07
CA ALA A 47 -5.91 -28.53 -21.36
C ALA A 47 -4.59 -28.15 -20.63
N ALA A 48 -4.54 -26.95 -20.04
CA ALA A 48 -3.47 -26.47 -19.16
C ALA A 48 -3.50 -27.09 -17.74
N SER A 49 -4.46 -27.98 -17.42
CA SER A 49 -4.42 -28.80 -16.21
C SER A 49 -3.12 -29.62 -16.12
N SER A 50 -2.60 -30.08 -17.26
CA SER A 50 -1.29 -30.74 -17.38
C SER A 50 -0.12 -29.78 -17.15
N PHE A 51 -0.25 -28.52 -17.55
CA PHE A 51 0.78 -27.50 -17.40
C PHE A 51 0.91 -27.04 -15.94
N PHE A 52 -0.19 -26.74 -15.24
CA PHE A 52 -0.11 -26.40 -13.82
C PHE A 52 0.04 -27.63 -12.91
N GLY A 53 -0.44 -28.80 -13.35
CA GLY A 53 -0.29 -30.06 -12.63
C GLY A 53 1.11 -30.69 -12.74
N SER A 54 1.85 -30.43 -13.83
CA SER A 54 3.21 -30.97 -14.02
C SER A 54 4.25 -30.35 -13.08
N VAL A 55 4.03 -29.10 -12.66
CA VAL A 55 4.92 -28.38 -11.74
C VAL A 55 4.08 -27.76 -10.62
N PRO A 56 4.08 -28.35 -9.41
CA PRO A 56 3.18 -27.94 -8.32
C PRO A 56 3.41 -26.50 -7.84
N TRP A 57 4.57 -25.90 -8.16
CA TRP A 57 4.94 -24.54 -7.76
C TRP A 57 4.45 -23.44 -8.70
N ARG A 58 3.93 -23.76 -9.89
CA ARG A 58 3.46 -22.75 -10.86
C ARG A 58 2.24 -21.97 -10.35
N LEU A 59 1.30 -22.67 -9.69
CA LEU A 59 0.13 -22.03 -9.08
C LEU A 59 0.51 -21.15 -7.87
N PRO A 60 1.29 -21.63 -6.88
CA PRO A 60 1.81 -20.79 -5.81
C PRO A 60 2.56 -19.56 -6.30
N LEU A 61 3.37 -19.67 -7.37
CA LEU A 61 4.07 -18.55 -7.96
C LEU A 61 3.09 -17.48 -8.48
N LEU A 62 2.08 -17.90 -9.25
CA LEU A 62 1.05 -17.02 -9.81
C LEU A 62 0.27 -16.29 -8.71
N VAL A 63 -0.18 -17.04 -7.71
CA VAL A 63 -0.94 -16.50 -6.57
C VAL A 63 -0.08 -15.55 -5.74
N SER A 64 1.18 -15.90 -5.46
CA SER A 64 2.09 -15.06 -4.66
C SER A 64 2.38 -13.71 -5.33
N PHE A 65 2.42 -13.69 -6.66
CA PHE A 65 2.59 -12.45 -7.41
C PHE A 65 1.32 -11.59 -7.43
N ALA A 66 0.14 -12.20 -7.56
CA ALA A 66 -1.13 -11.51 -7.43
C ALA A 66 -1.27 -10.86 -6.04
N VAL A 67 -0.88 -11.59 -4.99
CA VAL A 67 -0.82 -11.08 -3.62
C VAL A 67 0.16 -9.92 -3.51
N TYR A 68 1.34 -9.99 -4.15
CA TYR A 68 2.31 -8.90 -4.15
C TYR A 68 1.72 -7.61 -4.74
N LEU A 69 1.18 -7.67 -5.96
CA LEU A 69 0.59 -6.51 -6.63
C LEU A 69 -0.61 -5.93 -5.85
N SER A 70 -1.45 -6.81 -5.31
CA SER A 70 -2.59 -6.45 -4.46
C SER A 70 -2.12 -5.73 -3.19
N THR A 71 -1.12 -6.29 -2.50
CA THR A 71 -0.58 -5.72 -1.26
C THR A 71 0.06 -4.35 -1.51
N VAL A 72 0.86 -4.19 -2.57
CA VAL A 72 1.44 -2.88 -2.94
C VAL A 72 0.32 -1.85 -3.24
N SER A 73 -0.76 -2.27 -3.90
CA SER A 73 -1.94 -1.42 -4.12
C SER A 73 -2.61 -0.99 -2.81
N CYS A 74 -2.78 -1.92 -1.87
CA CYS A 74 -3.34 -1.66 -0.55
C CYS A 74 -2.47 -0.68 0.25
N VAL A 75 -1.16 -0.88 0.29
CA VAL A 75 -0.21 0.01 0.98
C VAL A 75 -0.29 1.43 0.40
N ARG A 76 -0.28 1.54 -0.94
CA ARG A 76 -0.42 2.83 -1.62
C ARG A 76 -1.74 3.52 -1.27
N SER A 77 -2.83 2.78 -1.30
CA SER A 77 -4.17 3.28 -0.99
C SER A 77 -4.26 3.72 0.47
N TYR A 78 -3.64 2.96 1.38
CA TYR A 78 -3.53 3.30 2.80
C TYR A 78 -2.80 4.62 3.01
N VAL A 79 -1.63 4.79 2.37
CA VAL A 79 -0.86 6.03 2.41
C VAL A 79 -1.69 7.20 1.88
N SER A 80 -2.39 7.01 0.76
CA SER A 80 -3.21 8.06 0.14
C SER A 80 -4.45 8.44 0.96
N LEU A 81 -5.08 7.49 1.65
CA LEU A 81 -6.32 7.71 2.40
C LEU A 81 -6.08 8.18 3.84
N TYR A 82 -5.15 7.57 4.54
CA TYR A 82 -5.00 7.71 5.99
C TYR A 82 -3.82 8.60 6.41
N LEU A 83 -2.79 8.66 5.57
CA LEU A 83 -1.59 9.45 5.82
C LEU A 83 -1.60 10.78 5.03
N ARG A 84 -2.70 11.06 4.30
CA ARG A 84 -2.92 12.22 3.43
C ARG A 84 -2.56 13.61 4.01
N PRO A 85 -2.77 13.91 5.31
CA PRO A 85 -2.46 15.24 5.84
C PRO A 85 -0.96 15.50 6.05
N HIS A 86 -0.13 14.45 6.15
CA HIS A 86 1.28 14.55 6.52
C HIS A 86 2.23 13.80 5.57
N THR A 87 1.72 13.17 4.52
CA THR A 87 2.56 12.39 3.60
C THR A 87 2.97 13.21 2.39
N PRO A 88 4.27 13.43 2.20
CA PRO A 88 4.77 14.15 1.03
C PRO A 88 4.58 13.31 -0.24
N ALA A 89 4.23 13.96 -1.35
CA ALA A 89 3.84 13.31 -2.61
C ALA A 89 4.94 12.45 -3.26
N HIS A 90 6.18 12.54 -2.78
CA HIS A 90 7.26 11.66 -3.20
C HIS A 90 7.08 10.22 -2.71
N VAL A 91 6.42 9.99 -1.57
CA VAL A 91 6.22 8.61 -1.04
C VAL A 91 5.22 7.84 -1.90
N ASP A 92 4.10 8.45 -2.29
CA ASP A 92 3.13 7.81 -3.21
C ASP A 92 3.74 7.53 -4.58
N ARG A 93 4.54 8.49 -5.11
CA ARG A 93 5.27 8.30 -6.37
C ARG A 93 6.33 7.20 -6.25
N ALA A 94 7.07 7.13 -5.16
CA ALA A 94 8.09 6.11 -4.95
C ALA A 94 7.46 4.71 -4.86
N ILE A 95 6.33 4.57 -4.15
CA ILE A 95 5.61 3.28 -4.09
C ILE A 95 5.11 2.89 -5.48
N GLN A 96 4.62 3.83 -6.29
CA GLN A 96 4.19 3.54 -7.65
C GLN A 96 5.36 3.20 -8.58
N SER A 97 6.43 4.00 -8.59
CA SER A 97 7.55 3.81 -9.51
C SER A 97 8.39 2.60 -9.14
N VAL A 98 8.68 2.40 -7.85
CA VAL A 98 9.51 1.28 -7.40
C VAL A 98 8.67 0.01 -7.24
N GLY A 99 7.51 0.09 -6.58
CA GLY A 99 6.70 -1.09 -6.26
C GLY A 99 6.02 -1.71 -7.48
N PHE A 100 5.37 -0.89 -8.32
CA PHE A 100 4.66 -1.37 -9.51
C PHE A 100 5.54 -1.39 -10.77
N VAL A 101 6.16 -0.26 -11.12
CA VAL A 101 6.87 -0.14 -12.40
C VAL A 101 8.24 -0.81 -12.37
N GLY A 102 8.99 -0.68 -11.28
CA GLY A 102 10.29 -1.33 -11.14
C GLY A 102 10.13 -2.80 -10.80
N VAL A 103 9.81 -3.08 -9.53
CA VAL A 103 9.78 -4.43 -8.98
C VAL A 103 8.63 -5.25 -9.55
N GLY A 104 7.41 -4.70 -9.61
CA GLY A 104 6.25 -5.40 -10.14
C GLY A 104 6.41 -5.84 -11.61
N LEU A 105 6.84 -4.92 -12.49
CA LEU A 105 7.08 -5.25 -13.90
C LEU A 105 8.22 -6.26 -14.06
N ALA A 106 9.35 -6.07 -13.36
CA ALA A 106 10.48 -6.98 -13.44
C ALA A 106 10.10 -8.39 -12.96
N LEU A 107 9.42 -8.50 -11.82
CA LEU A 107 8.91 -9.78 -11.32
C LEU A 107 7.91 -10.40 -12.30
N GLY A 108 7.01 -9.60 -12.90
CA GLY A 108 6.04 -10.09 -13.88
C GLY A 108 6.68 -10.63 -15.17
N VAL A 109 7.73 -9.98 -15.67
CA VAL A 109 8.50 -10.46 -16.82
C VAL A 109 9.23 -11.76 -16.48
N VAL A 110 9.97 -11.78 -15.36
CA VAL A 110 10.72 -12.96 -14.92
C VAL A 110 9.78 -14.13 -14.68
N GLN A 111 8.64 -13.89 -14.03
CA GLN A 111 7.62 -14.89 -13.79
C GLN A 111 7.03 -15.44 -15.09
N SER A 112 6.68 -14.58 -16.05
CA SER A 112 6.16 -15.02 -17.36
C SER A 112 7.15 -15.94 -18.07
N ILE A 113 8.44 -15.57 -18.06
CA ILE A 113 9.51 -16.39 -18.64
C ILE A 113 9.63 -17.71 -17.90
N VAL A 114 9.66 -17.71 -16.57
CA VAL A 114 9.80 -18.92 -15.76
C VAL A 114 8.59 -19.84 -15.88
N LEU A 115 7.37 -19.29 -15.97
CA LEU A 115 6.16 -20.09 -16.21
C LEU A 115 6.27 -20.86 -17.54
N VAL A 116 6.63 -20.17 -18.62
CA VAL A 116 6.66 -20.75 -19.98
C VAL A 116 7.87 -21.65 -20.21
N ALA A 117 9.06 -21.23 -19.75
CA ALA A 117 10.32 -21.85 -20.11
C ALA A 117 10.89 -22.80 -19.05
N ALA A 118 10.52 -22.67 -17.77
CA ALA A 118 11.07 -23.53 -16.72
C ALA A 118 10.29 -24.84 -16.63
N GLY A 119 10.91 -25.92 -17.11
CA GLY A 119 10.51 -27.29 -16.80
C GLY A 119 11.02 -27.79 -15.44
N ASP A 120 12.00 -27.10 -14.85
CA ASP A 120 12.59 -27.47 -13.56
C ASP A 120 11.80 -26.87 -12.38
N ASN A 121 11.25 -27.75 -11.55
CA ASN A 121 10.54 -27.44 -10.32
C ASN A 121 11.34 -26.56 -9.36
N ARG A 122 12.67 -26.70 -9.31
CA ARG A 122 13.54 -25.96 -8.37
C ARG A 122 13.56 -24.47 -8.70
N VAL A 123 13.57 -24.12 -9.99
CA VAL A 123 13.59 -22.73 -10.46
C VAL A 123 12.27 -22.04 -10.13
N VAL A 124 11.14 -22.71 -10.39
CA VAL A 124 9.80 -22.19 -10.08
C VAL A 124 9.62 -22.01 -8.57
N MET A 125 10.06 -22.98 -7.76
CA MET A 125 10.03 -22.91 -6.30
C MET A 125 10.89 -21.74 -5.78
N ALA A 126 12.14 -21.61 -6.25
CA ALA A 126 13.03 -20.55 -5.83
C ALA A 126 12.44 -19.16 -6.13
N LEU A 127 11.86 -18.98 -7.31
CA LEU A 127 11.19 -17.72 -7.67
C LEU A 127 9.96 -17.47 -6.79
N ALA A 128 9.15 -18.49 -6.50
CA ALA A 128 8.01 -18.36 -5.60
C ALA A 128 8.45 -17.91 -4.20
N CYS A 129 9.54 -18.47 -3.68
CA CYS A 129 10.14 -18.03 -2.41
C CYS A 129 10.63 -16.58 -2.47
N VAL A 130 11.28 -16.17 -3.56
CA VAL A 130 11.72 -14.78 -3.75
C VAL A 130 10.53 -13.82 -3.71
N ILE A 131 9.44 -14.12 -4.43
CA ILE A 131 8.22 -13.31 -4.41
C ILE A 131 7.59 -13.30 -3.02
N ALA A 132 7.60 -14.42 -2.29
CA ALA A 132 7.13 -14.46 -0.91
C ALA A 132 7.94 -13.55 0.02
N VAL A 133 9.28 -13.50 -0.12
CA VAL A 133 10.13 -12.56 0.64
C VAL A 133 9.78 -11.11 0.32
N PHE A 134 9.52 -10.78 -0.95
CA PHE A 134 9.04 -9.44 -1.33
C PHE A 134 7.70 -9.11 -0.68
N ASN A 135 6.75 -10.05 -0.63
CA ASN A 135 5.48 -9.86 0.08
C ASN A 135 5.70 -9.53 1.56
N VAL A 136 6.55 -10.30 2.25
CA VAL A 136 6.90 -10.04 3.66
C VAL A 136 7.52 -8.65 3.81
N GLY A 137 8.41 -8.25 2.91
CA GLY A 137 9.00 -6.92 2.89
C GLY A 137 7.97 -5.79 2.75
N VAL A 138 6.99 -5.96 1.86
CA VAL A 138 5.89 -4.98 1.68
C VAL A 138 5.00 -4.91 2.93
N ILE A 139 4.69 -6.05 3.55
CA ILE A 139 3.92 -6.09 4.80
C ILE A 139 4.69 -5.43 5.94
N ALA A 140 5.99 -5.70 6.06
CA ALA A 140 6.85 -5.07 7.06
C ALA A 140 6.94 -3.55 6.85
N LEU A 141 7.10 -3.10 5.61
CA LEU A 141 7.04 -1.68 5.25
C LEU A 141 5.70 -1.07 5.66
N TRP A 142 4.59 -1.76 5.42
CA TRP A 142 3.27 -1.30 5.80
C TRP A 142 3.11 -1.17 7.32
N ALA A 143 3.51 -2.19 8.08
CA ALA A 143 3.50 -2.16 9.54
C ALA A 143 4.38 -1.03 10.09
N TRP A 144 5.55 -0.82 9.49
CA TRP A 144 6.45 0.29 9.83
C TRP A 144 5.80 1.66 9.57
N LEU A 145 5.13 1.86 8.43
CA LEU A 145 4.37 3.09 8.14
C LEU A 145 3.29 3.32 9.20
N ILE A 146 2.52 2.30 9.55
CA ILE A 146 1.49 2.40 10.60
C ILE A 146 2.14 2.84 11.93
N ALA A 147 3.24 2.20 12.33
CA ALA A 147 3.92 2.50 13.58
C ALA A 147 4.48 3.94 13.60
N MET A 148 5.15 4.36 12.53
CA MET A 148 5.77 5.69 12.43
C MET A 148 4.73 6.80 12.49
N TYR A 149 3.66 6.70 11.69
CA TYR A 149 2.68 7.77 11.59
C TYR A 149 1.62 7.73 12.70
N ARG A 150 1.36 6.57 13.32
CA ARG A 150 0.52 6.49 14.53
C ARG A 150 1.23 7.10 15.74
N ARG A 151 2.55 6.91 15.88
CA ARG A 151 3.36 7.55 16.94
C ARG A 151 3.46 9.06 16.83
N ARG A 152 3.20 9.66 15.65
CA ARG A 152 3.12 11.12 15.47
C ARG A 152 1.72 11.71 15.74
N ARG A 153 0.69 10.89 15.97
CA ARG A 153 -0.67 11.36 16.35
C ARG A 153 -0.93 11.69 17.84
N PRO A 154 -0.14 11.31 18.86
CA PRO A 154 -0.52 11.58 20.25
C PRO A 154 -0.36 13.05 20.66
N GLU A 155 0.40 13.88 19.94
CA GLU A 155 0.69 15.26 20.38
C GLU A 155 -0.45 16.27 20.10
N TYR A 156 -1.33 16.03 19.13
CA TYR A 156 -2.43 16.97 18.83
C TYR A 156 -3.60 16.90 19.81
N HIS A 157 -3.83 15.74 20.43
CA HIS A 157 -4.92 15.60 21.40
C HIS A 157 -4.54 16.11 22.80
N LEU A 158 -3.25 16.20 23.11
CA LEU A 158 -2.77 16.76 24.39
C LEU A 158 -2.61 18.28 24.34
N ALA A 159 -2.19 18.85 23.20
CA ALA A 159 -2.01 20.30 23.08
C ALA A 159 -3.34 21.09 23.05
N VAL A 160 -4.44 20.48 22.60
CA VAL A 160 -5.77 21.13 22.62
C VAL A 160 -6.43 20.99 24.00
N ALA A 161 -6.14 19.93 24.75
CA ALA A 161 -6.68 19.72 26.09
C ALA A 161 -6.00 20.59 27.17
N SER A 162 -4.75 21.02 26.96
CA SER A 162 -4.06 21.91 27.93
C SER A 162 -4.32 23.39 27.70
N ASN A 163 -5.01 23.78 26.63
CA ASN A 163 -5.31 25.18 26.31
C ASN A 163 -6.78 25.55 26.56
N SER A 164 -7.56 24.66 27.18
CA SER A 164 -8.94 24.95 27.60
C SER A 164 -9.09 25.19 29.10
N THR A 165 -8.02 25.59 29.79
CA THR A 165 -8.10 26.11 31.15
C THR A 165 -8.69 27.53 31.11
N ALA A 166 -10.03 27.54 31.07
CA ALA A 166 -10.94 28.50 31.67
C ALA A 166 -10.73 30.01 31.35
N PRO A 167 -11.46 30.57 30.37
CA PRO A 167 -11.74 32.01 30.37
C PRO A 167 -12.42 32.48 31.69
N ASP A 168 -12.99 31.57 32.47
CA ASP A 168 -13.69 31.89 33.73
C ASP A 168 -12.74 32.23 34.90
N GLU A 169 -11.49 31.73 34.92
CA GLU A 169 -10.53 32.12 35.98
C GLU A 169 -10.00 33.55 35.79
N ILE A 170 -9.89 34.02 34.55
CA ILE A 170 -9.42 35.38 34.25
C ILE A 170 -10.49 36.41 34.65
N ILE A 171 -11.78 36.08 34.47
CA ILE A 171 -12.89 36.97 34.86
C ILE A 171 -13.02 37.05 36.38
N LEU A 172 -12.86 35.93 37.10
CA LEU A 172 -12.87 35.93 38.57
C LEU A 172 -11.71 36.74 39.17
N ARG A 173 -10.49 36.65 38.62
CA ARG A 173 -9.35 37.46 39.08
C ARG A 173 -9.52 38.95 38.81
N LEU A 174 -10.15 39.33 37.69
CA LEU A 174 -10.40 40.74 37.35
C LEU A 174 -11.52 41.38 38.21
N MET A 175 -12.39 40.57 38.82
CA MET A 175 -13.38 41.05 39.78
C MET A 175 -12.83 41.19 41.21
N GLU A 176 -11.84 40.37 41.58
CA GLU A 176 -11.21 40.41 42.91
C GLU A 176 -10.23 41.60 43.07
N GLU A 177 -9.59 42.06 41.99
CA GLU A 177 -8.73 43.26 42.00
C GLU A 177 -9.50 44.61 42.03
N ARG A 178 -10.84 44.59 42.06
CA ARG A 178 -11.67 45.79 41.97
C ARG A 178 -12.50 46.10 43.23
N ILE A 179 -12.11 45.53 44.38
CA ILE A 179 -12.63 45.83 45.73
C ILE A 179 -11.47 46.31 46.59
#